data_AF-A0A7J8XGJ5-F1
#
_entry.id   AF-A0A7J8XGJ5-F1
#
_cell.length_a   1.000
_cell.length_b   1.000
_cell.length_c   1.000
_cell.angle_alpha   90.00
_cell.angle_beta   90.00
_cell.angle_gamma   90.00
#
_symmetry.space_group_name_H-M   'P 1'
#
loop_
_entity.id
_entity.type
_entity.pdbx_description
1 polymer ?
#
loop_
_entity_poly.entity_id
_entity_poly.type
_entity_poly.pdbx_seq_one_letter_code
_entity_poly.pdbx_strand_id
1 'polypeptide(L)'
;MGITSENVAQRYGVTRQEQDQAAVESHRRAAAATASGKFKEEIVPVSTKIVDPKTGEEKAVTISVDDGIRPDTNMAGLAKLKPAFKKDGTTTAGNASQVSDGAGAVLLMKRSLALQKGLPILGVFSDQVDDGSILHSFTEIVVEITDDMVLDFCHLTAKEQSFAAVGVDPAVMGIGPAVAIPAAVKSAGLEIDDIDLFEINEVVDFFLVNFMLKINFI
;
A
#
# COMPACT_ATOMS: atom_id res chain seq x y z
N MET A 1 14.41 3.06 -8.29
CA MET A 1 13.62 2.05 -7.56
C MET A 1 14.10 0.64 -7.80
N GLY A 2 14.00 0.07 -9.01
CA GLY A 2 14.29 -1.36 -9.22
C GLY A 2 15.65 -1.88 -8.70
N ILE A 3 16.74 -1.13 -8.93
CA ILE A 3 18.08 -1.50 -8.45
C ILE A 3 18.19 -1.48 -6.92
N THR A 4 17.45 -0.60 -6.23
CA THR A 4 17.51 -0.55 -4.76
C THR A 4 16.77 -1.72 -4.14
N SER A 5 15.72 -2.24 -4.79
CA SER A 5 15.10 -3.50 -4.36
C SER A 5 16.07 -4.67 -4.46
N GLU A 6 16.81 -4.79 -5.56
CA GLU A 6 17.86 -5.82 -5.66
C GLU A 6 18.91 -5.70 -4.53
N ASN A 7 19.24 -4.46 -4.14
CA ASN A 7 20.18 -4.21 -3.04
C ASN A 7 19.57 -4.59 -1.68
N VAL A 8 18.29 -4.30 -1.45
CA VAL A 8 17.55 -4.68 -0.24
C VAL A 8 17.47 -6.20 -0.15
N ALA A 9 17.00 -6.86 -1.20
CA ALA A 9 16.89 -8.31 -1.25
C ALA A 9 18.25 -8.99 -0.98
N GLN A 10 19.32 -8.51 -1.62
CA GLN A 10 20.66 -9.03 -1.41
C GLN A 10 21.19 -8.77 0.01
N ARG A 11 20.99 -7.55 0.55
CA ARG A 11 21.54 -7.14 1.86
C ARG A 11 20.85 -7.86 3.01
N TYR A 12 19.55 -8.10 2.91
CA TYR A 12 18.74 -8.68 3.98
C TYR A 12 18.34 -10.14 3.72
N GLY A 13 18.79 -10.72 2.60
CA GLY A 13 18.59 -12.14 2.31
C GLY A 13 17.16 -12.50 1.88
N VAL A 14 16.41 -11.56 1.30
CA VAL A 14 15.05 -11.83 0.80
C VAL A 14 15.15 -12.62 -0.50
N THR A 15 14.68 -13.86 -0.47
CA THR A 15 14.79 -14.79 -1.59
C THR A 15 13.79 -14.47 -2.70
N ARG A 16 14.10 -14.93 -3.92
CA ARG A 16 13.15 -14.87 -5.05
C ARG A 16 11.82 -15.57 -4.73
N GLN A 17 11.88 -16.67 -3.98
CA GLN A 17 10.68 -17.41 -3.60
C GLN A 17 9.77 -16.59 -2.67
N GLU A 18 10.34 -15.87 -1.70
CA GLU A 18 9.59 -15.00 -0.80
C GLU A 18 8.96 -13.83 -1.57
N GLN A 19 9.71 -13.21 -2.49
CA GLN A 19 9.20 -12.15 -3.37
C GLN A 19 8.04 -12.64 -4.25
N ASP A 20 8.16 -13.81 -4.87
CA ASP A 20 7.09 -14.35 -5.72
C ASP A 20 5.87 -14.77 -4.88
N GLN A 21 6.08 -15.34 -3.69
CA GLN A 21 5.00 -15.75 -2.79
C GLN A 21 4.19 -14.53 -2.30
N ALA A 22 4.87 -13.40 -2.07
CA ALA A 22 4.24 -12.13 -1.75
C ALA A 22 3.25 -11.70 -2.83
N ALA A 23 3.69 -11.73 -4.09
CA ALA A 23 2.87 -11.29 -5.21
C ALA A 23 1.68 -12.22 -5.48
N VAL A 24 1.84 -13.53 -5.26
CA VAL A 24 0.73 -14.49 -5.28
C VAL A 24 -0.32 -14.10 -4.24
N GLU A 25 0.13 -13.83 -3.01
CA GLU A 25 -0.76 -13.49 -1.91
C GLU A 25 -1.48 -12.15 -2.11
N SER A 26 -0.76 -11.13 -2.58
CA SER A 26 -1.30 -9.82 -2.95
C SER A 26 -2.42 -9.96 -3.99
N HIS A 27 -2.15 -10.66 -5.11
CA HIS A 27 -3.17 -10.89 -6.13
C HIS A 27 -4.36 -11.73 -5.62
N ARG A 28 -4.11 -12.70 -4.74
CA ARG A 28 -5.17 -13.52 -4.13
C ARG A 28 -6.08 -12.67 -3.23
N ARG A 29 -5.51 -11.83 -2.35
CA ARG A 29 -6.25 -10.93 -1.45
C ARG A 29 -7.03 -9.90 -2.25
N ALA A 30 -6.39 -9.24 -3.22
CA ALA A 30 -7.04 -8.26 -4.08
C ALA A 30 -8.21 -8.88 -4.86
N ALA A 31 -8.03 -10.06 -5.47
CA ALA A 31 -9.11 -10.76 -6.17
C ALA A 31 -10.29 -11.10 -5.24
N ALA A 32 -10.01 -11.55 -4.02
CA ALA A 32 -11.05 -11.83 -3.03
C ALA A 32 -11.78 -10.56 -2.57
N ALA A 33 -11.07 -9.44 -2.37
CA ALA A 33 -11.63 -8.15 -2.00
C ALA A 33 -12.52 -7.58 -3.11
N THR A 34 -12.09 -7.64 -4.37
CA THR A 34 -12.91 -7.25 -5.53
C THR A 34 -14.14 -8.12 -5.66
N ALA A 35 -14.00 -9.45 -5.55
CA ALA A 35 -15.12 -10.38 -5.67
C ALA A 35 -16.16 -10.23 -4.54
N SER A 36 -15.71 -9.90 -3.32
CA SER A 36 -16.59 -9.60 -2.18
C SER A 36 -17.13 -8.18 -2.18
N GLY A 37 -16.69 -7.33 -3.11
CA GLY A 37 -17.17 -5.96 -3.28
C GLY A 37 -16.63 -4.98 -2.25
N LYS A 38 -15.53 -5.30 -1.55
CA LYS A 38 -14.93 -4.44 -0.51
C LYS A 38 -14.49 -3.08 -1.05
N PHE A 39 -13.99 -3.02 -2.28
CA PHE A 39 -13.56 -1.77 -2.90
C PHE A 39 -14.70 -0.89 -3.44
N LYS A 40 -15.97 -1.34 -3.37
CA LYS A 40 -17.09 -0.56 -3.93
C LYS A 40 -17.35 0.75 -3.19
N GLU A 41 -16.98 0.82 -1.92
CA GLU A 41 -17.20 2.00 -1.10
C GLU A 41 -16.16 3.10 -1.37
N GLU A 42 -14.93 2.71 -1.72
CA GLU A 42 -13.82 3.65 -1.99
C GLU A 42 -13.65 4.00 -3.48
N ILE A 43 -14.02 3.11 -4.41
CA ILE A 43 -13.91 3.37 -5.85
C ILE A 43 -15.07 4.24 -6.34
N VAL A 44 -14.72 5.41 -6.88
CA VAL A 44 -15.66 6.26 -7.64
C VAL A 44 -15.59 5.85 -9.13
N PRO A 45 -16.69 5.35 -9.74
CA PRO A 45 -16.68 4.95 -11.14
C PRO A 45 -16.35 6.11 -12.08
N VAL A 46 -15.38 5.92 -12.98
CA VAL A 46 -14.94 6.92 -13.94
C VAL A 46 -15.47 6.59 -15.33
N SER A 47 -16.31 7.47 -15.87
CA SER A 47 -16.76 7.38 -17.26
C SER A 47 -15.72 8.02 -18.19
N THR A 48 -15.17 7.23 -19.09
CA THR A 48 -14.09 7.63 -20.01
C THR A 48 -14.21 6.89 -21.34
N LYS A 49 -13.18 6.97 -22.17
CA LYS A 49 -13.09 6.23 -23.44
C LYS A 49 -11.79 5.43 -23.49
N ILE A 50 -11.86 4.25 -24.08
CA ILE A 50 -10.69 3.46 -24.48
C ILE A 50 -10.57 3.54 -25.98
N VAL A 51 -9.36 3.83 -26.46
CA VAL A 51 -9.02 3.86 -27.89
C VAL A 51 -8.40 2.52 -28.26
N ASP A 52 -8.96 1.83 -29.25
CA ASP A 52 -8.32 0.63 -29.80
C ASP A 52 -7.01 1.03 -30.50
N PRO A 53 -5.84 0.51 -30.07
CA PRO A 53 -4.55 0.94 -30.61
C PRO A 53 -4.31 0.48 -32.06
N LYS A 54 -5.10 -0.45 -32.60
CA LYS A 54 -4.99 -0.95 -33.97
C LYS A 54 -5.95 -0.23 -34.91
N THR A 55 -7.18 0.06 -34.49
CA THR A 55 -8.22 0.65 -35.35
C THR A 55 -8.42 2.15 -35.12
N GLY A 56 -8.00 2.68 -33.97
CA GLY A 56 -8.27 4.06 -33.56
C GLY A 56 -9.73 4.31 -33.13
N GLU A 57 -10.54 3.26 -33.03
CA GLU A 57 -11.94 3.38 -32.61
C GLU A 57 -12.04 3.73 -31.11
N GLU A 58 -12.86 4.73 -30.79
CA GLU A 58 -13.13 5.12 -29.41
C GLU A 58 -14.36 4.39 -28.87
N LYS A 59 -14.20 3.67 -27.76
CA LYS A 59 -15.30 3.03 -27.05
C LYS A 59 -15.52 3.72 -25.70
N ALA A 60 -16.72 4.23 -25.48
CA ALA A 60 -17.14 4.71 -24.17
C ALA A 60 -17.19 3.56 -23.16
N VAL A 61 -16.61 3.75 -21.98
CA VAL A 61 -16.54 2.77 -20.90
C VAL A 61 -16.72 3.46 -19.55
N THR A 62 -17.17 2.71 -18.56
CA THR A 62 -17.14 3.12 -17.15
C THR A 62 -16.21 2.19 -16.41
N ILE A 63 -15.10 2.73 -15.92
CA ILE A 63 -14.12 1.99 -15.11
C ILE A 63 -14.59 2.03 -13.66
N SER A 64 -14.73 0.87 -13.03
CA SER A 64 -15.24 0.72 -11.66
C SER A 64 -14.55 -0.39 -10.87
N VAL A 65 -13.49 -0.98 -11.44
CA VAL A 65 -12.70 -2.06 -10.86
C VAL A 65 -11.26 -1.89 -11.29
N ASP A 66 -10.32 -2.31 -10.44
CA ASP A 66 -8.90 -2.35 -10.79
C ASP A 66 -8.63 -3.40 -11.85
N ASP A 67 -7.96 -3.00 -12.93
CA ASP A 67 -7.66 -3.88 -14.07
C ASP A 67 -6.31 -4.59 -13.95
N GLY A 68 -5.53 -4.30 -12.89
CA GLY A 68 -4.21 -4.88 -12.62
C GLY A 68 -4.24 -6.24 -11.93
N ILE A 69 -5.39 -6.63 -11.35
CA ILE A 69 -5.52 -7.87 -10.57
C ILE A 69 -5.44 -9.09 -11.49
N ARG A 70 -4.66 -10.11 -11.08
CA ARG A 70 -4.46 -11.37 -11.82
C ARG A 70 -4.77 -12.56 -10.88
N PRO A 71 -6.02 -13.03 -10.82
CA PRO A 71 -6.43 -14.09 -9.89
C PRO A 71 -5.68 -15.42 -10.08
N ASP A 72 -5.20 -15.67 -11.30
CA ASP A 72 -4.48 -16.90 -11.65
C ASP A 72 -2.96 -16.84 -11.37
N THR A 73 -2.47 -15.75 -10.77
CA THR A 73 -1.05 -15.62 -10.38
C THR A 73 -0.65 -16.76 -9.46
N ASN A 74 0.44 -17.44 -9.81
CA ASN A 74 0.94 -18.60 -9.08
C ASN A 74 2.47 -18.70 -9.17
N MET A 75 3.07 -19.42 -8.22
CA MET A 75 4.53 -19.59 -8.12
C MET A 75 5.17 -20.13 -9.40
N ALA A 76 4.51 -21.08 -10.08
CA ALA A 76 5.05 -21.66 -11.31
C ALA A 76 5.03 -20.67 -12.50
N GLY A 77 4.07 -19.75 -12.52
CA GLY A 77 4.01 -18.64 -13.47
C GLY A 77 5.08 -17.60 -13.18
N LEU A 78 5.18 -17.15 -11.92
CA LEU A 78 6.14 -16.13 -11.50
C LEU A 78 7.59 -16.59 -11.65
N ALA A 79 7.92 -17.85 -11.33
CA ALA A 79 9.26 -18.39 -11.46
C ALA A 79 9.80 -18.37 -12.91
N LYS A 80 8.93 -18.27 -13.92
CA LYS A 80 9.31 -18.16 -15.34
C LYS A 80 9.69 -16.75 -15.75
N LEU A 81 9.35 -15.74 -14.94
CA LEU A 81 9.62 -14.35 -15.26
C LEU A 81 11.11 -14.04 -15.11
N LYS A 82 11.63 -13.33 -16.10
CA LYS A 82 13.03 -12.88 -16.13
C LYS A 82 13.22 -11.71 -15.16
N PRO A 83 14.40 -11.61 -14.53
CA PRO A 83 14.79 -10.43 -13.78
C PRO A 83 14.67 -9.16 -14.63
N ALA A 84 14.13 -8.09 -14.03
CA ALA A 84 13.85 -6.83 -14.72
C ALA A 84 15.02 -5.84 -14.70
N PHE A 85 15.89 -5.92 -13.69
CA PHE A 85 16.90 -4.88 -13.44
C PHE A 85 18.36 -5.37 -13.45
N LYS A 86 18.65 -6.55 -12.90
CA LYS A 86 19.98 -7.18 -12.94
C LYS A 86 19.88 -8.57 -13.56
N LYS A 87 20.92 -9.02 -14.29
CA LYS A 87 20.92 -10.31 -15.01
C LYS A 87 20.70 -11.50 -14.07
N ASP A 88 21.25 -11.41 -12.87
CA ASP A 88 21.18 -12.36 -11.76
C ASP A 88 20.28 -11.87 -10.61
N GLY A 89 19.45 -10.85 -10.89
CA GLY A 89 18.55 -10.26 -9.92
C GLY A 89 17.34 -11.14 -9.60
N THR A 90 16.61 -10.76 -8.57
CA THR A 90 15.39 -11.45 -8.13
C THR A 90 14.12 -10.67 -8.44
N THR A 91 14.22 -9.36 -8.67
CA THR A 91 13.07 -8.51 -8.98
C THR A 91 12.61 -8.76 -10.42
N THR A 92 11.32 -8.99 -10.61
CA THR A 92 10.65 -9.22 -11.89
C THR A 92 9.40 -8.36 -12.01
N ALA A 93 8.80 -8.31 -13.21
CA ALA A 93 7.52 -7.63 -13.41
C ALA A 93 6.36 -8.25 -12.62
N GLY A 94 6.50 -9.49 -12.13
CA GLY A 94 5.44 -10.18 -11.40
C GLY A 94 5.59 -10.11 -9.88
N ASN A 95 6.72 -9.61 -9.36
CA ASN A 95 6.94 -9.38 -7.93
C ASN A 95 7.29 -7.91 -7.63
N ALA A 96 6.97 -7.03 -8.57
CA ALA A 96 7.09 -5.58 -8.45
C ALA A 96 5.75 -4.92 -8.74
N SER A 97 5.55 -3.71 -8.20
CA SER A 97 4.34 -2.93 -8.42
C SER A 97 4.13 -2.62 -9.92
N GLN A 98 2.88 -2.70 -10.36
CA GLN A 98 2.51 -2.30 -11.72
C GLN A 98 2.57 -0.78 -11.87
N VAL A 99 2.98 -0.32 -13.04
CA VAL A 99 2.80 1.09 -13.42
C VAL A 99 1.31 1.26 -13.73
N SER A 100 0.65 2.15 -12.99
CA SER A 100 -0.80 2.30 -13.01
C SER A 100 -1.19 3.78 -13.06
N ASP A 101 -2.32 4.07 -13.70
CA ASP A 101 -2.92 5.41 -13.74
C ASP A 101 -4.10 5.47 -12.76
N GLY A 102 -4.12 6.46 -11.88
CA GLY A 102 -5.18 6.60 -10.87
C GLY A 102 -5.10 7.92 -10.09
N ALA A 103 -6.13 8.20 -9.29
CA ALA A 103 -6.17 9.36 -8.40
C ALA A 103 -6.95 9.03 -7.12
N GLY A 104 -6.48 9.53 -5.98
CA GLY A 104 -7.17 9.46 -4.68
C GLY A 104 -7.33 10.86 -4.08
N ALA A 105 -8.32 11.06 -3.23
CA ALA A 105 -8.54 12.31 -2.53
C ALA A 105 -9.08 12.07 -1.11
N VAL A 106 -8.55 12.81 -0.13
CA VAL A 106 -8.99 12.79 1.27
C VAL A 106 -9.43 14.20 1.68
N LEU A 107 -10.63 14.32 2.24
CA LEU A 107 -11.13 15.58 2.80
C LEU A 107 -10.90 15.62 4.31
N LEU A 108 -9.94 16.45 4.74
CA LEU A 108 -9.66 16.69 6.15
C LEU A 108 -10.33 17.98 6.63
N MET A 109 -10.85 17.97 7.86
CA MET A 109 -11.36 19.16 8.51
C MET A 109 -11.26 19.06 10.03
N LYS A 110 -11.32 20.21 10.73
CA LYS A 110 -11.39 20.23 12.19
C LYS A 110 -12.62 19.46 12.67
N ARG A 111 -12.45 18.59 13.67
CA ARG A 111 -13.54 17.84 14.32
C ARG A 111 -14.72 18.73 14.70
N SER A 112 -14.47 19.89 15.31
CA SER A 112 -15.51 20.83 15.71
C SER A 112 -16.35 21.33 14.53
N LEU A 113 -15.73 21.55 13.36
CA LEU A 113 -16.41 21.97 12.15
C LEU A 113 -17.20 20.82 11.51
N ALA A 114 -16.66 19.59 11.51
CA ALA A 114 -17.38 18.40 11.07
C ALA A 114 -18.67 18.21 11.90
N LEU A 115 -18.56 18.28 13.23
CA LEU A 115 -19.69 18.19 14.15
C LEU A 115 -20.70 19.34 13.94
N GLN A 116 -20.24 20.57 13.78
CA GLN A 116 -21.12 21.72 13.49
C GLN A 116 -21.89 21.54 12.18
N LYS A 117 -21.27 20.92 11.17
CA LYS A 117 -21.87 20.66 9.86
C LYS A 117 -22.65 19.35 9.80
N GLY A 118 -22.64 18.53 10.85
CA GLY A 118 -23.26 17.21 10.86
C GLY A 118 -22.63 16.22 9.86
N LEU A 119 -21.33 16.37 9.56
CA LEU A 119 -20.61 15.48 8.65
C LEU A 119 -20.08 14.25 9.39
N PRO A 120 -20.20 13.04 8.81
CA PRO A 120 -19.64 11.84 9.40
C PRO A 120 -18.10 11.92 9.45
N ILE A 121 -17.52 11.32 10.48
CA ILE A 121 -16.06 11.25 10.67
C ILE A 121 -15.64 9.80 10.39
N LEU A 122 -14.98 9.58 9.26
CA LEU A 122 -14.46 8.27 8.86
C LEU A 122 -13.15 7.93 9.58
N GLY A 123 -12.35 8.94 9.92
CA GLY A 123 -11.09 8.74 10.61
C GLY A 123 -10.57 10.00 11.28
N VAL A 124 -9.54 9.84 12.11
CA VAL A 124 -8.94 10.91 12.90
C VAL A 124 -7.46 10.94 12.65
N PHE A 125 -6.93 12.11 12.29
CA PHE A 125 -5.50 12.39 12.13
C PHE A 125 -5.02 13.25 13.31
N SER A 126 -4.06 12.79 14.14
CA SER A 126 -3.67 13.49 15.39
C SER A 126 -2.32 14.22 15.34
N ASP A 127 -1.21 13.57 14.98
CA ASP A 127 0.14 14.15 15.14
C ASP A 127 1.04 14.00 13.89
N GLN A 128 2.09 14.85 13.79
CA GLN A 128 3.17 14.72 12.80
C GLN A 128 4.54 14.83 13.48
N VAL A 129 5.46 13.94 13.13
CA VAL A 129 6.88 13.97 13.50
C VAL A 129 7.72 14.06 12.23
N ASP A 130 8.49 15.14 12.12
CA ASP A 130 9.47 15.36 11.05
C ASP A 130 10.85 15.53 11.70
N ASP A 131 11.82 14.67 11.36
CA ASP A 131 13.15 14.69 11.97
C ASP A 131 14.14 15.68 11.32
N GLY A 132 13.69 16.46 10.33
CA GLY A 132 14.46 17.56 9.76
C GLY A 132 15.64 17.13 8.88
N SER A 133 15.76 15.85 8.53
CA SER A 133 16.78 15.36 7.60
C SER A 133 16.23 15.28 6.15
N ILE A 134 16.93 15.97 5.25
CA ILE A 134 16.67 16.20 3.81
C ILE A 134 15.73 15.17 3.14
N LEU A 135 14.53 15.66 2.79
CA LEU A 135 13.45 14.98 2.05
C LEU A 135 13.88 14.48 0.67
N HIS A 136 14.08 13.17 0.50
CA HIS A 136 14.09 12.51 -0.82
C HIS A 136 13.57 11.06 -0.78
N SER A 137 12.43 10.80 -0.14
CA SER A 137 11.49 9.71 -0.48
C SER A 137 10.30 9.77 0.46
N PHE A 138 9.09 9.99 -0.05
CA PHE A 138 7.87 9.89 0.74
C PHE A 138 7.43 8.42 0.78
N THR A 139 7.38 7.84 1.97
CA THR A 139 6.59 6.64 2.23
C THR A 139 5.43 7.08 3.10
N GLU A 140 4.24 7.16 2.51
CA GLU A 140 3.00 7.33 3.28
C GLU A 140 2.63 5.97 3.89
N ILE A 141 2.29 5.96 5.18
CA ILE A 141 1.85 4.76 5.90
C ILE A 141 0.57 5.14 6.59
N VAL A 142 -0.51 4.46 6.21
CA VAL A 142 -1.80 4.60 6.90
C VAL A 142 -1.86 3.49 7.94
N VAL A 143 -1.88 3.89 9.21
CA VAL A 143 -2.04 3.01 10.36
C VAL A 143 -3.49 3.14 10.81
N GLU A 144 -4.27 2.06 10.67
CA GLU A 144 -5.66 2.02 11.11
C GLU A 144 -5.77 1.28 12.46
N ILE A 145 -6.44 1.94 13.41
CA ILE A 145 -6.74 1.44 14.75
C ILE A 145 -8.26 1.46 14.89
N THR A 146 -8.86 0.31 15.22
CA THR A 146 -10.29 0.14 15.46
C THR A 146 -10.56 -0.08 16.95
N ASP A 147 -11.16 0.90 17.62
CA ASP A 147 -11.72 0.70 18.96
C ASP A 147 -13.22 0.34 18.87
N ASP A 148 -13.66 -0.62 19.68
CA ASP A 148 -15.00 -1.23 19.73
C ASP A 148 -16.20 -0.24 19.78
N MET A 149 -17.24 -0.59 19.01
CA MET A 149 -18.68 -0.26 19.10
C MET A 149 -19.16 1.21 19.05
N VAL A 150 -19.78 1.59 17.91
CA VAL A 150 -21.19 2.09 17.84
C VAL A 150 -21.81 1.72 16.48
N LEU A 151 -22.82 0.84 16.51
CA LEU A 151 -23.69 0.49 15.38
C LEU A 151 -24.43 1.73 14.83
N ASP A 152 -24.23 2.07 13.55
CA ASP A 152 -25.23 2.05 12.45
C ASP A 152 -24.59 2.66 11.17
N PHE A 153 -24.58 1.88 10.07
CA PHE A 153 -23.90 2.08 8.77
C PHE A 153 -22.35 1.88 8.75
N CYS A 154 -21.90 0.75 8.16
CA CYS A 154 -20.53 0.30 7.82
C CYS A 154 -19.44 1.40 7.95
N HIS A 155 -18.50 1.44 8.92
CA HIS A 155 -17.54 0.49 9.53
C HIS A 155 -16.25 0.22 8.74
N LEU A 156 -15.47 1.28 8.49
CA LEU A 156 -14.05 1.37 8.86
C LEU A 156 -13.88 2.69 9.61
N THR A 157 -13.40 2.67 10.86
CA THR A 157 -13.06 3.90 11.60
C THR A 157 -11.57 3.87 11.86
N ALA A 158 -10.80 4.55 11.02
CA ALA A 158 -9.35 4.59 11.15
C ALA A 158 -8.92 5.74 12.07
N LYS A 159 -8.27 5.43 13.18
CA LYS A 159 -7.59 6.44 14.00
C LYS A 159 -6.10 6.47 13.65
N GLU A 160 -5.72 7.30 12.69
CA GLU A 160 -4.31 7.59 12.38
C GLU A 160 -3.77 8.63 13.38
N GLN A 161 -3.01 8.18 14.36
CA GLN A 161 -2.58 9.09 15.43
C GLN A 161 -1.30 9.85 15.11
N SER A 162 -0.52 9.45 14.11
CA SER A 162 0.79 10.06 13.86
C SER A 162 1.28 9.84 12.44
N PHE A 163 1.88 10.87 11.84
CA PHE A 163 2.69 10.79 10.63
C PHE A 163 4.17 10.87 10.99
N ALA A 164 5.01 10.06 10.36
CA ALA A 164 6.46 10.14 10.50
C ALA A 164 7.17 10.12 9.15
N ALA A 165 8.05 11.10 8.93
CA ALA A 165 9.00 11.10 7.81
C ALA A 165 10.42 10.89 8.36
N VAL A 166 11.13 9.92 7.77
CA VAL A 166 12.50 9.55 8.20
C VAL A 166 13.41 9.40 6.99
N GLY A 167 14.65 9.86 7.13
CA GLY A 167 15.70 9.65 6.13
C GLY A 167 16.30 8.25 6.22
N VAL A 168 16.48 7.59 5.06
CA VAL A 168 17.21 6.31 4.95
C VAL A 168 18.26 6.37 3.85
N ASP A 169 19.20 5.43 3.83
CA ASP A 169 20.19 5.32 2.75
C ASP A 169 19.48 5.14 1.39
N PRO A 170 19.66 6.07 0.42
CA PRO A 170 19.01 5.99 -0.88
C PRO A 170 19.30 4.69 -1.64
N ALA A 171 20.42 4.01 -1.35
CA ALA A 171 20.76 2.73 -1.98
C ALA A 171 19.83 1.57 -1.56
N VAL A 172 19.10 1.72 -0.45
CA VAL A 172 18.19 0.73 0.14
C VAL A 172 16.88 1.37 0.61
N MET A 173 16.38 2.39 -0.10
CA MET A 173 15.19 3.16 0.31
C MET A 173 13.93 2.32 0.62
N GLY A 174 13.84 1.08 0.11
CA GLY A 174 12.76 0.14 0.45
C GLY A 174 12.66 -0.19 1.95
N ILE A 175 13.67 0.14 2.76
CA ILE A 175 13.62 -0.02 4.22
C ILE A 175 12.86 1.09 4.95
N GLY A 176 12.43 2.13 4.24
CA GLY A 176 11.73 3.31 4.80
C GLY A 176 10.66 2.95 5.82
N PRO A 177 9.67 2.08 5.50
CA PRO A 177 8.63 1.70 6.45
C PRO A 177 9.14 1.04 7.72
N ALA A 178 10.21 0.23 7.64
CA ALA A 178 10.78 -0.45 8.80
C ALA A 178 11.39 0.53 9.83
N VAL A 179 11.70 1.76 9.40
CA VAL A 179 12.18 2.85 10.27
C VAL A 179 11.04 3.80 10.64
N ALA A 180 10.15 4.12 9.68
CA ALA A 180 9.06 5.07 9.87
C ALA A 180 7.95 4.55 10.79
N ILE A 181 7.57 3.26 10.68
CA ILE A 181 6.47 2.68 11.46
C ILE A 181 6.75 2.76 12.96
N PRO A 182 7.91 2.28 13.48
CA PRO A 182 8.19 2.41 14.91
C PRO A 182 8.23 3.86 15.38
N ALA A 183 8.68 4.79 14.54
CA ALA A 183 8.73 6.22 14.88
C ALA A 183 7.32 6.83 15.00
N ALA A 184 6.44 6.53 14.03
CA ALA A 184 5.04 6.96 14.06
C ALA A 184 4.33 6.37 15.28
N VAL A 185 4.33 5.05 15.43
CA VAL A 185 3.65 4.34 16.52
C VAL A 185 4.11 4.84 17.89
N LYS A 186 5.41 5.02 18.09
CA LYS A 186 5.95 5.59 19.33
C LYS A 186 5.50 7.03 19.56
N SER A 187 5.43 7.86 18.51
CA SER A 187 4.95 9.24 18.63
C SER A 187 3.47 9.31 18.99
N ALA A 188 2.67 8.35 18.52
CA ALA A 188 1.28 8.21 18.92
C ALA A 188 1.11 7.74 20.37
N GLY A 189 2.21 7.40 21.06
CA GLY A 189 2.18 6.81 22.40
C GLY A 189 1.62 5.39 22.41
N LEU A 190 1.77 4.67 21.30
CA LEU A 190 1.29 3.30 21.09
C LEU A 190 2.46 2.33 20.96
N GLU A 191 2.14 1.05 21.03
CA GLU A 191 3.00 -0.07 20.68
C GLU A 191 2.55 -0.69 19.34
N ILE A 192 3.43 -1.46 18.69
CA ILE A 192 3.11 -2.11 17.39
C ILE A 192 1.91 -3.06 17.53
N ASP A 193 1.78 -3.71 18.69
CA ASP A 193 0.69 -4.64 18.99
C ASP A 193 -0.67 -3.93 19.19
N ASP A 194 -0.68 -2.59 19.32
CA ASP A 194 -1.90 -1.79 19.37
C ASP A 194 -2.45 -1.46 17.96
N ILE A 195 -1.78 -1.90 16.90
CA ILE A 195 -2.17 -1.61 15.52
C ILE A 195 -2.94 -2.79 14.92
N ASP A 196 -4.20 -2.54 14.56
CA ASP A 196 -5.08 -3.56 13.99
C ASP A 196 -4.83 -3.81 12.50
N LEU A 197 -4.51 -2.75 11.75
CA LEU A 197 -4.33 -2.82 10.31
C LEU A 197 -3.17 -1.94 9.84
N PHE A 198 -2.39 -2.52 8.93
CA PHE A 198 -1.30 -1.85 8.23
C PHE A 198 -1.58 -1.84 6.73
N GLU A 199 -1.62 -0.65 6.15
CA GLU A 199 -1.50 -0.46 4.70
C GLU A 199 -0.07 -0.03 4.38
N ILE A 200 0.71 -0.97 3.85
CA ILE A 200 2.11 -0.74 3.46
C ILE A 200 2.21 -0.94 1.96
N ASN A 201 2.66 0.10 1.28
CA ASN A 201 2.80 0.05 -0.16
C ASN A 201 3.73 -1.10 -0.61
N GLU A 202 3.26 -1.89 -1.57
CA GLU A 202 3.98 -3.05 -2.10
C GLU A 202 5.04 -2.68 -3.14
N VAL A 203 5.83 -1.61 -2.93
CA VAL A 203 7.02 -1.36 -3.78
C VAL A 203 8.10 -2.40 -3.47
N VAL A 204 8.05 -3.54 -4.16
CA VAL A 204 9.08 -4.58 -4.36
C VAL A 204 9.70 -5.22 -3.09
N ASP A 205 9.51 -4.64 -1.90
CA ASP A 205 10.15 -5.04 -0.64
C ASP A 205 9.13 -5.12 0.53
N PHE A 206 7.82 -5.30 0.26
CA PHE A 206 6.73 -5.46 1.24
C PHE A 206 7.06 -6.44 2.39
N PHE A 207 7.78 -7.52 2.07
CA PHE A 207 8.18 -8.54 3.05
C PHE A 207 9.38 -8.16 3.91
N LEU A 208 10.21 -7.20 3.51
CA LEU A 208 11.28 -6.71 4.38
C LEU A 208 10.65 -6.11 5.65
N VAL A 209 9.53 -5.40 5.50
CA VAL A 209 8.83 -4.77 6.61
C VAL A 209 8.15 -5.82 7.50
N ASN A 210 7.53 -6.84 6.90
CA ASN A 210 7.01 -8.01 7.65
C ASN A 210 8.11 -8.65 8.50
N PHE A 211 9.23 -8.99 7.85
CA PHE A 211 10.36 -9.67 8.48
C PHE A 211 11.03 -8.83 9.56
N MET A 212 11.17 -7.51 9.33
CA MET A 212 11.81 -6.59 10.27
C MET A 212 10.90 -6.23 11.46
N LEU A 213 9.59 -6.10 11.25
CA LEU A 213 8.65 -5.71 12.30
C LEU A 213 7.96 -6.89 12.99
N LYS A 214 8.08 -8.12 12.46
CA LYS A 214 7.38 -9.33 12.94
C LYS A 214 5.86 -9.18 13.01
N ILE A 215 5.29 -8.40 12.09
CA ILE A 215 3.85 -8.12 12.04
C ILE A 215 3.12 -9.09 11.11
N ASN A 216 1.99 -9.63 11.57
CA ASN A 216 1.12 -10.46 10.75
C ASN A 216 0.19 -9.56 9.93
N PHE A 217 0.37 -9.48 8.61
CA PHE A 217 -0.56 -8.76 7.73
C PHE A 217 -1.80 -9.59 7.40
N ILE A 218 -2.98 -9.00 7.59
CA ILE A 218 -4.29 -9.55 7.20
C ILE A 218 -4.51 -9.46 5.69
#